data_AF-A0AAD1KVD1-F1
#
_entry.id   AF-A0AAD1KVD1-F1
#
_cell.length_a   1.000
_cell.length_b   1.000
_cell.length_c   1.000
_cell.angle_alpha   90.00
_cell.angle_beta   90.00
_cell.angle_gamma   90.00
#
_symmetry.space_group_name_H-M   'P 1'
#
loop_
_entity.id
_entity.type
_entity.pdbx_description
1 polymer ?
#
loop_
_entity_poly.entity_id
_entity_poly.type
_entity_poly.pdbx_seq_one_letter_code
_entity_poly.pdbx_strand_id
1 'polypeptide(L)'
;MAGRFHLAVLSNGTPAMLRDLLEASGLAPYFRHVLSADAVGVYKPSPRVYRLALDAFRLPVEAIGFVTANAWDALGAAAFGFKVFWVNRAGQPEEAWEPPPHRVVRGLEALLEP
;
A
#
# COMPACT_ATOMS: atom_id res chain seq x y z
N MET A 1 -9.56 9.90 -5.77
CA MET A 1 -8.26 9.76 -5.05
C MET A 1 -7.18 10.65 -5.65
N ALA A 2 -6.83 10.46 -6.93
CA ALA A 2 -6.01 11.42 -7.68
C ALA A 2 -6.75 12.77 -7.71
N GLY A 3 -6.15 13.81 -7.12
CA GLY A 3 -6.76 15.13 -6.91
C GLY A 3 -7.06 15.48 -5.44
N ARG A 4 -7.07 14.50 -4.53
CA ARG A 4 -7.14 14.72 -3.06
C ARG A 4 -5.94 14.17 -2.31
N PHE A 5 -5.30 13.12 -2.84
CA PHE A 5 -4.13 12.48 -2.25
C PHE A 5 -3.04 12.30 -3.30
N HIS A 6 -1.77 12.31 -2.87
CA HIS A 6 -0.68 11.79 -3.68
C HIS A 6 -0.61 10.28 -3.55
N LEU A 7 -0.47 9.58 -4.68
CA LEU A 7 -0.51 8.12 -4.73
C LEU A 7 0.86 7.54 -5.03
N ALA A 8 1.14 6.36 -4.48
CA ALA A 8 2.30 5.55 -4.84
C ALA A 8 1.93 4.07 -4.94
N VAL A 9 2.69 3.35 -5.76
CA VAL A 9 2.76 1.88 -5.71
C VAL A 9 3.94 1.49 -4.82
N LEU A 10 3.75 0.53 -3.92
CA LEU A 10 4.83 -0.13 -3.18
C LEU A 10 4.71 -1.64 -3.36
N SER A 11 5.64 -2.26 -4.07
CA SER A 11 5.54 -3.67 -4.48
C SER A 11 6.85 -4.44 -4.33
N ASN A 12 6.74 -5.77 -4.16
CA ASN A 12 7.87 -6.70 -4.22
C ASN A 12 8.35 -6.94 -5.68
N GLY A 13 7.60 -6.51 -6.70
CA GLY A 13 8.00 -6.62 -8.11
C GLY A 13 9.18 -5.71 -8.45
N THR A 14 9.95 -6.09 -9.47
CA THR A 14 11.11 -5.30 -9.93
C THR A 14 10.67 -3.95 -10.54
N PRO A 15 11.53 -2.93 -10.58
CA PRO A 15 11.19 -1.65 -11.19
C PRO A 15 10.68 -1.77 -12.63
N ALA A 16 11.25 -2.69 -13.43
CA ALA A 16 10.80 -2.95 -14.80
C ALA A 16 9.36 -3.48 -14.83
N MET A 17 9.06 -4.52 -14.04
CA MET A 17 7.71 -5.10 -13.96
C MET A 17 6.66 -4.07 -13.55
N LEU A 18 6.99 -3.19 -12.60
CA LEU A 18 6.04 -2.17 -12.12
C LEU A 18 5.78 -1.09 -13.18
N ARG A 19 6.80 -0.66 -13.92
CA ARG A 19 6.62 0.28 -15.04
C ARG A 19 5.75 -0.35 -16.12
N ASP A 20 6.08 -1.56 -16.57
CA ASP A 20 5.36 -2.23 -17.64
C ASP A 20 3.87 -2.41 -17.28
N LEU A 21 3.57 -2.80 -16.03
CA LEU A 21 2.18 -2.95 -15.56
C LEU A 21 1.42 -1.62 -15.50
N LEU A 22 2.08 -0.54 -15.06
CA LEU A 22 1.46 0.78 -14.99
C LEU A 22 1.25 1.41 -16.37
N GLU A 23 2.17 1.18 -17.30
CA GLU A 23 2.05 1.62 -18.69
C GLU A 23 0.92 0.84 -19.39
N ALA A 24 0.92 -0.48 -19.29
CA ALA A 24 -0.10 -1.33 -19.92
C ALA A 24 -1.52 -1.06 -19.38
N SER A 25 -1.66 -0.64 -18.12
CA SER A 25 -2.95 -0.27 -17.52
C SER A 25 -3.36 1.18 -17.74
N GLY A 26 -2.49 2.02 -18.31
CA GLY A 26 -2.73 3.47 -18.45
C GLY A 26 -2.78 4.21 -17.10
N LEU A 27 -2.30 3.59 -16.01
CA LEU A 27 -2.39 4.14 -14.66
C LEU A 27 -1.15 4.95 -14.25
N ALA A 28 -0.05 4.86 -15.01
CA ALA A 28 1.20 5.55 -14.69
C ALA A 28 1.02 7.05 -14.33
N PRO A 29 0.19 7.86 -15.02
CA PRO A 29 0.04 9.28 -14.71
C PRO A 29 -0.58 9.60 -13.33
N TYR A 30 -1.25 8.63 -12.69
CA TYR A 30 -1.93 8.85 -11.41
C TYR A 30 -1.02 8.60 -10.19
N PHE A 31 0.12 7.93 -10.39
CA PHE A 31 1.04 7.58 -9.32
C PHE A 31 2.25 8.51 -9.32
N ARG A 32 2.44 9.24 -8.23
CA ARG A 32 3.60 10.13 -8.03
C ARG A 32 4.90 9.34 -7.84
N HIS A 33 4.81 8.17 -7.21
CA HIS A 33 5.96 7.30 -6.97
C HIS A 33 5.64 5.85 -7.31
N VAL A 34 6.63 5.15 -7.84
CA VAL A 34 6.60 3.71 -8.09
C VAL A 34 7.78 3.09 -7.34
N LEU A 35 7.49 2.43 -6.22
CA LEU A 35 8.48 1.97 -5.25
C LEU A 35 8.59 0.45 -5.30
N SER A 36 9.81 -0.03 -5.48
CA SER A 36 10.12 -1.46 -5.50
C SER A 36 10.93 -1.84 -4.26
N ALA A 37 10.59 -2.99 -3.67
CA ALA A 37 11.37 -3.62 -2.59
C ALA A 37 12.81 -3.98 -3.03
N ASP A 38 13.05 -4.09 -4.34
CA ASP A 38 14.37 -4.29 -4.95
C ASP A 38 15.39 -3.24 -4.48
N ALA A 39 14.95 -1.99 -4.28
CA ALA A 39 15.78 -0.89 -3.80
C ALA A 39 16.38 -1.13 -2.40
N VAL A 40 15.81 -2.03 -1.60
CA VAL A 40 16.29 -2.38 -0.26
C VAL A 40 16.73 -3.84 -0.13
N GLY A 41 16.64 -4.62 -1.19
CA GLY A 41 17.10 -6.02 -1.23
C GLY A 41 16.38 -6.95 -0.24
N VAL A 42 15.17 -6.60 0.18
CA VAL A 42 14.36 -7.40 1.10
C VAL A 42 12.88 -7.19 0.78
N TYR A 43 12.06 -8.21 0.97
CA TYR A 43 10.62 -8.14 0.72
C TYR A 43 9.80 -7.76 1.96
N LYS A 44 8.57 -7.30 1.71
CA LYS A 44 7.55 -7.20 2.76
C LYS A 44 7.38 -8.58 3.46
N PRO A 45 7.08 -8.63 4.76
CA PRO A 45 6.71 -7.52 5.65
C PRO A 45 7.91 -6.82 6.34
N SER A 46 9.11 -6.86 5.76
CA SER A 46 10.24 -6.10 6.33
C SER A 46 9.92 -4.61 6.43
N PRO A 47 10.14 -3.96 7.61
CA PRO A 47 9.89 -2.52 7.80
C PRO A 47 10.73 -1.64 6.88
N ARG A 48 11.84 -2.16 6.35
CA ARG A 48 12.68 -1.46 5.36
C ARG A 48 11.93 -1.18 4.06
N VAL A 49 10.97 -2.03 3.67
CA VAL A 49 10.16 -1.81 2.47
C VAL A 49 9.11 -0.73 2.72
N TYR A 50 8.43 -0.76 3.87
CA TYR A 50 7.43 0.25 4.24
C TYR A 50 8.05 1.65 4.39
N ARG A 51 9.29 1.73 4.90
CA ARG A 51 10.06 2.98 5.01
C ARG A 51 10.22 3.71 3.67
N LEU A 52 10.31 2.99 2.54
CA LEU A 52 10.41 3.61 1.21
C LEU A 52 9.28 4.61 0.93
N ALA A 53 8.07 4.35 1.43
CA ALA A 53 6.96 5.27 1.27
C ALA A 53 7.16 6.57 2.07
N LEU A 54 7.68 6.47 3.30
CA LEU A 54 8.00 7.64 4.12
C LEU A 54 9.08 8.50 3.46
N ASP A 55 10.13 7.86 2.94
CA ASP A 55 11.25 8.55 2.30
C ASP A 55 10.83 9.24 0.99
N ALA A 56 9.97 8.57 0.19
CA ALA A 56 9.48 9.11 -1.07
C ALA A 56 8.56 10.31 -0.88
N PHE A 57 7.62 10.24 0.08
CA PHE A 57 6.66 11.31 0.34
C PHE A 57 7.17 12.39 1.29
N ARG A 58 8.22 12.10 2.09
CA ARG A 58 8.70 12.94 3.19
C ARG A 58 7.59 13.30 4.18
N LEU A 59 6.76 12.30 4.49
CA LEU A 59 5.64 12.40 5.42
C LEU A 59 5.86 11.46 6.61
N PRO A 60 5.32 11.80 7.79
CA PRO A 60 5.31 10.88 8.92
C PRO A 60 4.33 9.73 8.66
N VAL A 61 4.49 8.63 9.40
CA VAL A 61 3.78 7.36 9.13
C VAL A 61 2.26 7.50 9.27
N GLU A 62 1.80 8.30 10.23
CA GLU A 62 0.40 8.57 10.52
C GLU A 62 -0.32 9.41 9.43
N ALA A 63 0.45 10.03 8.53
CA ALA A 63 -0.05 10.79 7.39
C ALA A 63 -0.21 9.93 6.12
N ILE A 64 0.20 8.67 6.14
CA ILE A 64 0.10 7.76 5.00
C ILE A 64 -0.96 6.67 5.26
N GLY A 65 -1.94 6.61 4.35
CA GLY A 65 -2.86 5.48 4.25
C GLY A 65 -2.24 4.35 3.42
N PHE A 66 -2.25 3.12 3.95
CA PHE A 66 -1.73 1.95 3.26
C PHE A 66 -2.87 1.04 2.81
N VAL A 67 -3.00 0.82 1.50
CA VAL A 67 -4.08 0.03 0.91
C VAL A 67 -3.52 -1.28 0.38
N THR A 68 -4.08 -2.41 0.81
CA THR A 68 -3.66 -3.74 0.32
C THR A 68 -4.82 -4.73 0.33
N ALA A 69 -4.79 -5.71 -0.57
CA ALA A 69 -5.72 -6.84 -0.55
C ALA A 69 -5.17 -8.06 0.21
N ASN A 70 -3.87 -8.06 0.51
CA ASN A 70 -3.21 -9.18 1.19
C ASN A 70 -3.25 -8.99 2.70
N ALA A 71 -3.85 -9.93 3.42
CA ALA A 71 -4.00 -9.84 4.87
C ALA A 71 -2.64 -9.78 5.60
N TRP A 72 -1.66 -10.57 5.17
CA TRP A 72 -0.29 -10.55 5.72
C TRP A 72 0.41 -9.19 5.53
N ASP A 73 0.15 -8.48 4.43
CA ASP A 73 0.74 -7.17 4.16
C ASP A 73 0.00 -6.08 4.96
N ALA A 74 -1.31 -6.27 5.20
CA ALA A 74 -2.08 -5.41 6.08
C ALA A 74 -1.56 -5.49 7.52
N LEU A 75 -1.31 -6.70 8.03
CA LEU A 75 -0.69 -6.92 9.33
C LEU A 75 0.69 -6.26 9.43
N GLY A 76 1.57 -6.50 8.44
CA GLY A 76 2.91 -5.90 8.43
C GLY A 76 2.89 -4.37 8.38
N ALA A 77 1.99 -3.78 7.57
CA ALA A 77 1.83 -2.34 7.48
C ALA A 77 1.22 -1.73 8.75
N ALA A 78 0.31 -2.44 9.43
CA ALA A 78 -0.28 -2.00 10.69
C ALA A 78 0.77 -2.01 11.81
N ALA A 79 1.56 -3.08 11.91
CA ALA A 79 2.68 -3.18 12.84
C ALA A 79 3.76 -2.11 12.59
N PHE A 80 3.95 -1.69 11.33
CA PHE A 80 4.84 -0.57 10.99
C PHE A 80 4.29 0.80 11.42
N GLY A 81 2.98 0.93 11.59
CA GLY A 81 2.30 2.14 12.06
C GLY A 81 1.46 2.89 11.03
N PHE A 82 1.24 2.32 9.83
CA PHE A 82 0.38 2.97 8.82
C PHE A 82 -1.11 2.94 9.22
N LYS A 83 -1.88 3.88 8.68
CA LYS A 83 -3.35 3.76 8.65
C LYS A 83 -3.73 2.75 7.56
N VAL A 84 -4.02 1.51 7.95
CA VAL A 84 -4.23 0.41 7.00
C VAL A 84 -5.68 0.29 6.55
N PHE A 85 -5.88 0.16 5.24
CA PHE A 85 -7.15 -0.17 4.61
C PHE A 85 -7.03 -1.53 3.92
N TRP A 86 -7.62 -2.56 4.51
CA TRP A 86 -7.60 -3.91 3.95
C TRP A 86 -8.77 -4.13 3.00
N VAL A 87 -8.48 -4.38 1.73
CA VAL A 87 -9.48 -4.60 0.68
C VAL A 87 -9.80 -6.10 0.58
N ASN A 88 -10.71 -6.57 1.42
CA ASN A 88 -11.15 -7.96 1.50
C ASN A 88 -12.38 -8.23 0.62
N ARG A 89 -12.18 -8.27 -0.70
CA ARG A 89 -13.28 -8.54 -1.66
C ARG A 89 -13.93 -9.90 -1.43
N ALA A 90 -13.10 -10.92 -1.20
CA ALA A 90 -13.51 -12.32 -1.11
C ALA A 90 -14.15 -12.70 0.23
N GLY A 91 -14.14 -11.83 1.24
CA GLY A 91 -14.64 -12.18 2.57
C GLY A 91 -13.78 -13.23 3.26
N GLN A 92 -12.47 -13.12 3.10
CA GLN A 92 -11.51 -13.91 3.84
C GLN A 92 -11.77 -13.77 5.35
N PRO A 93 -11.51 -14.83 6.14
CA PRO A 93 -11.62 -14.77 7.59
C PRO A 93 -10.84 -13.59 8.18
N GLU A 94 -11.26 -13.12 9.34
CA GLU A 94 -10.48 -12.13 10.09
C GLU A 94 -9.14 -12.74 10.54
N GLU A 95 -8.10 -11.93 10.46
CA GLU A 95 -6.78 -12.26 10.99
C GLU A 95 -6.68 -11.89 12.48
N ALA A 96 -5.68 -12.43 13.17
CA ALA A 96 -5.31 -11.99 14.52
C ALA A 96 -4.60 -10.62 14.44
N TRP A 97 -5.39 -9.55 14.46
CA TRP A 97 -4.87 -8.19 14.29
C TRP A 97 -4.21 -7.62 15.54
N GLU A 98 -2.98 -7.15 15.41
CA GLU A 98 -2.30 -6.34 16.43
C GLU A 98 -1.35 -5.32 15.76
N PRO A 99 -1.74 -4.03 15.59
CA PRO A 99 -3.07 -3.44 15.81
C PRO A 99 -4.07 -3.74 14.68
N PRO A 100 -5.39 -3.50 14.87
CA PRO A 100 -6.40 -3.63 13.82
C PRO A 100 -6.17 -2.67 12.66
N PRO A 101 -6.60 -3.04 11.43
CA PRO A 101 -6.59 -2.13 10.31
C PRO A 101 -7.57 -0.99 10.59
N HIS A 102 -7.28 0.18 10.03
CA HIS A 102 -8.16 1.33 10.16
C HIS A 102 -9.56 1.04 9.61
N ARG A 103 -9.63 0.40 8.43
CA ARG A 103 -10.90 -0.09 7.84
C ARG A 103 -10.67 -1.38 7.05
N VAL A 104 -11.66 -2.27 7.10
CA VAL A 104 -11.79 -3.40 6.16
C VAL A 104 -12.89 -3.05 5.16
N VAL A 105 -12.58 -3.11 3.87
CA VAL A 105 -13.50 -2.71 2.79
C VAL A 105 -13.65 -3.80 1.74
N ARG A 106 -14.78 -3.81 1.01
CA ARG A 106 -15.07 -4.79 -0.05
C ARG A 106 -14.67 -4.33 -1.46
N GLY A 107 -14.20 -3.10 -1.61
CA GLY A 107 -13.83 -2.48 -2.88
C GLY A 107 -13.04 -1.19 -2.67
N LEU A 108 -12.46 -0.66 -3.75
CA LEU A 108 -11.70 0.60 -3.68
C LEU A 108 -12.63 1.82 -3.61
N GLU A 109 -13.87 1.67 -4.05
CA GLU A 109 -14.92 2.69 -4.06
C GLU A 109 -15.24 3.13 -2.63
N ALA A 110 -15.30 2.17 -1.69
CA ALA A 110 -15.56 2.42 -0.27
C ALA A 110 -14.47 3.25 0.41
N LEU A 111 -13.29 3.41 -0.20
CA LEU A 111 -12.23 4.28 0.31
C LEU A 111 -12.48 5.77 0.01
N LEU A 112 -13.47 6.08 -0.83
CA LEU A 112 -13.88 7.45 -1.15
C LEU A 112 -14.97 7.96 -0.20
N GLU A 113 -15.59 7.05 0.55
CA GLU A 113 -16.62 7.35 1.53
C GLU A 113 -15.98 7.94 2.79
N PRO A 114 -16.61 8.98 3.39
CA PRO A 114 -16.10 9.64 4.59
C PRO A 114 -15.90 8.70 5.78
#